data_AF-A0A949GR15-F1
#
_entry.id   AF-A0A949GR15-F1
#
_cell.length_a   1.000
_cell.length_b   1.000
_cell.length_c   1.000
_cell.angle_alpha   90.00
_cell.angle_beta   90.00
_cell.angle_gamma   90.00
#
_symmetry.space_group_name_H-M   'P 1'
#
loop_
_entity.id
_entity.type
_entity.pdbx_description
1 polymer ?
#
loop_
_entity_poly.entity_id
_entity_poly.type
_entity_poly.pdbx_seq_one_letter_code
_entity_poly.pdbx_strand_id
1 'polypeptide(L)'
;AAGVAALAAAGSVAVLLPGAYYYLRETKRPPVEALRAAGVPIALGSDLNPGTSPVASLLAILNMAVILFGLTPEEALAGVTREGAHALGRDDLGTLAPGKRADFAVWDIAHPAELTYWLGRRLCGGRFIAGAPVPAPPPL
;
A
#
# COMPACT_ATOMS: atom_id res chain seq x y z
N ALA A 1 18.99 11.42 -8.02
CA ALA A 1 18.57 12.83 -8.03
C ALA A 1 17.70 13.15 -9.25
N ALA A 2 18.21 13.02 -10.48
CA ALA A 2 17.45 13.35 -11.70
C ALA A 2 16.10 12.59 -11.84
N GLY A 3 16.07 11.29 -11.56
CA GLY A 3 14.82 10.50 -11.66
C GLY A 3 13.73 10.94 -10.68
N VAL A 4 14.08 11.26 -9.43
CA VAL A 4 13.11 11.72 -8.42
C VAL A 4 12.55 13.09 -8.81
N ALA A 5 13.41 14.00 -9.26
CA ALA A 5 12.97 15.31 -9.74
C ALA A 5 12.01 15.18 -10.95
N ALA A 6 12.27 14.24 -11.86
CA ALA A 6 11.39 13.97 -12.98
C ALA A 6 10.02 13.43 -12.55
N LEU A 7 9.97 12.51 -11.57
CA LEU A 7 8.69 12.02 -11.01
C LEU A 7 7.88 13.16 -10.40
N ALA A 8 8.52 14.01 -9.60
CA ALA A 8 7.87 15.17 -8.99
C ALA A 8 7.32 16.14 -10.04
N ALA A 9 8.14 16.49 -11.04
CA ALA A 9 7.74 17.40 -12.12
C ALA A 9 6.59 16.84 -12.97
N ALA A 10 6.54 15.52 -13.16
CA ALA A 10 5.48 14.84 -13.90
C ALA A 10 4.22 14.57 -13.07
N GLY A 11 4.22 14.86 -11.76
CA GLY A 11 3.13 14.46 -10.87
C GLY A 11 2.95 12.93 -10.76
N SER A 12 4.02 12.17 -11.03
CA SER A 12 3.97 10.70 -11.02
C SER A 12 4.04 10.14 -9.59
N VAL A 13 3.37 9.01 -9.38
CA VAL A 13 3.45 8.27 -8.11
C VAL A 13 4.60 7.26 -8.15
N ALA A 14 5.40 7.21 -7.09
CA ALA A 14 6.43 6.18 -6.91
C ALA A 14 5.83 4.95 -6.25
N VAL A 15 5.61 3.87 -7.02
CA VAL A 15 5.13 2.59 -6.49
C VAL A 15 6.31 1.76 -5.98
N LEU A 16 6.40 1.52 -4.68
CA LEU A 16 7.42 0.66 -4.08
C LEU A 16 6.91 -0.77 -3.95
N LEU A 17 7.82 -1.73 -4.15
CA LEU A 17 7.51 -3.18 -4.18
C LEU A 17 8.33 -3.94 -3.12
N PRO A 18 7.97 -3.83 -1.82
CA PRO A 18 8.70 -4.47 -0.73
C PRO A 18 8.80 -5.99 -0.86
N GLY A 19 7.74 -6.63 -1.39
CA GLY A 19 7.71 -8.08 -1.58
C GLY A 19 8.79 -8.56 -2.55
N ALA A 20 9.00 -7.83 -3.65
CA ALA A 20 10.03 -8.16 -4.63
C ALA A 20 11.44 -7.94 -4.08
N TYR A 21 11.65 -6.79 -3.41
CA TYR A 21 12.89 -6.50 -2.71
C TYR A 21 13.26 -7.60 -1.70
N TYR A 22 12.29 -8.04 -0.89
CA TYR A 22 12.47 -9.12 0.08
C TYR A 22 12.85 -10.44 -0.60
N TYR A 23 12.08 -10.87 -1.59
CA TYR A 23 12.24 -12.20 -2.18
C TYR A 23 13.55 -12.34 -2.97
N LEU A 24 13.95 -11.27 -3.66
CA LEU A 24 15.20 -11.21 -4.41
C LEU A 24 16.44 -11.02 -3.51
N ARG A 25 16.25 -10.84 -2.20
CA ARG A 25 17.32 -10.51 -1.25
C ARG A 25 18.10 -9.26 -1.69
N GLU A 26 17.39 -8.30 -2.27
CA GLU A 26 17.99 -7.05 -2.71
C GLU A 26 18.56 -6.28 -1.50
N THR A 27 19.65 -5.56 -1.73
CA THR A 27 20.37 -4.78 -0.71
C THR A 27 20.24 -3.28 -0.96
N LYS A 28 19.95 -2.87 -2.19
CA LYS A 28 19.76 -1.47 -2.56
C LYS A 28 18.33 -1.02 -2.27
N ARG A 29 18.16 -0.29 -1.16
CA ARG A 29 16.87 0.30 -0.79
C ARG A 29 16.39 1.36 -1.80
N PRO A 30 15.07 1.54 -1.97
CA PRO A 30 14.53 2.67 -2.71
C PRO A 30 14.89 3.99 -2.01
N PRO A 31 14.99 5.11 -2.75
CA PRO A 31 15.42 6.40 -2.20
C PRO A 31 14.28 7.13 -1.49
N VAL A 32 13.73 6.54 -0.42
CA VAL A 32 12.52 7.04 0.29
C VAL A 32 12.68 8.48 0.77
N GLU A 33 13.80 8.83 1.40
CA GLU A 33 14.02 10.20 1.88
C GLU A 33 14.04 11.22 0.74
N ALA A 34 14.58 10.85 -0.42
CA ALA A 34 14.58 11.74 -1.58
C ALA A 34 13.17 11.91 -2.15
N LEU A 35 12.36 10.84 -2.17
CA LEU A 35 10.96 10.90 -2.59
C LEU A 35 10.14 11.80 -1.65
N ARG A 36 10.31 11.63 -0.33
CA ARG A 36 9.69 12.46 0.71
C ARG A 36 10.07 13.94 0.54
N ALA A 37 11.38 14.23 0.46
CA ALA A 37 11.88 15.60 0.33
C ALA A 37 11.38 16.30 -0.95
N ALA A 38 11.15 15.53 -2.03
CA ALA A 38 10.62 16.03 -3.29
C ALA A 38 9.08 16.08 -3.34
N GLY A 39 8.37 15.64 -2.29
CA GLY A 39 6.91 15.57 -2.28
C GLY A 39 6.32 14.56 -3.27
N VAL A 40 7.10 13.57 -3.70
CA VAL A 40 6.62 12.52 -4.62
C VAL A 40 5.70 11.58 -3.83
N PRO A 41 4.45 11.36 -4.27
CA PRO A 41 3.57 10.42 -3.61
C PRO A 41 4.12 9.00 -3.67
N ILE A 42 4.01 8.25 -2.57
CA ILE A 42 4.54 6.90 -2.46
C ILE A 42 3.38 5.92 -2.33
N ALA A 43 3.23 5.05 -3.33
CA ALA A 43 2.28 3.93 -3.29
C ALA A 43 2.99 2.60 -3.01
N LEU A 44 2.21 1.59 -2.63
CA LEU A 44 2.70 0.23 -2.39
C LEU A 44 1.95 -0.77 -3.25
N GLY A 45 2.70 -1.67 -3.88
CA GLY A 45 2.17 -2.82 -4.63
C GLY A 45 2.70 -4.13 -4.07
N SER A 46 1.89 -5.19 -4.13
CA SER A 46 2.37 -6.52 -3.77
C SER A 46 3.31 -7.11 -4.79
N ASP A 47 3.22 -6.65 -6.04
CA ASP A 47 3.90 -7.26 -7.18
C ASP A 47 3.60 -8.78 -7.27
N LEU A 48 2.38 -9.21 -6.91
CA LEU A 48 2.08 -10.65 -6.79
C LEU A 48 2.38 -11.37 -8.11
N ASN A 49 3.44 -12.17 -8.11
CA ASN A 49 3.91 -12.88 -9.29
C ASN A 49 4.75 -14.10 -8.87
N PRO A 50 4.86 -15.14 -9.73
CA PRO A 50 5.52 -16.39 -9.36
C PRO A 50 7.06 -16.31 -9.28
N GLY A 51 7.67 -15.28 -9.87
CA GLY A 51 9.13 -15.21 -10.02
C GLY A 51 9.80 -14.39 -8.93
N THR A 52 9.31 -13.17 -8.69
CA THR A 52 9.98 -12.19 -7.84
C THR A 52 9.16 -11.77 -6.64
N SER A 53 7.84 -11.99 -6.59
CA SER A 53 7.08 -11.73 -5.37
C SER A 53 5.88 -12.65 -5.20
N PRO A 54 6.08 -13.87 -4.66
CA PRO A 54 4.98 -14.77 -4.31
C PRO A 54 4.31 -14.36 -2.99
N VAL A 55 4.03 -13.06 -2.79
CA VAL A 55 3.43 -12.49 -1.59
C VAL A 55 1.97 -12.11 -1.86
N ALA A 56 1.05 -13.02 -1.56
CA ALA A 56 -0.39 -12.83 -1.76
C ALA A 56 -1.08 -12.09 -0.59
N SER A 57 -0.43 -11.09 0.00
CA SER A 57 -0.96 -10.35 1.15
C SER A 57 -0.51 -8.89 1.15
N LEU A 58 -1.45 -7.96 0.97
CA LEU A 58 -1.17 -6.53 1.08
C LEU A 58 -0.79 -6.12 2.52
N LEU A 59 -1.32 -6.77 3.56
CA LEU A 59 -0.91 -6.47 4.94
C LEU A 59 0.55 -6.85 5.19
N ALA A 60 1.04 -7.94 4.58
CA ALA A 60 2.47 -8.27 4.64
C ALA A 60 3.32 -7.20 3.91
N ILE A 61 2.83 -6.66 2.80
CA ILE A 61 3.50 -5.57 2.07
C ILE A 61 3.58 -4.29 2.90
N LEU A 62 2.52 -3.94 3.64
CA LEU A 62 2.55 -2.81 4.57
C LEU A 62 3.63 -2.99 5.63
N ASN A 63 3.67 -4.16 6.27
CA ASN A 63 4.69 -4.47 7.27
C ASN A 63 6.11 -4.38 6.66
N MET A 64 6.33 -5.01 5.50
CA MET A 64 7.63 -4.97 4.81
C MET A 64 8.03 -3.55 4.41
N ALA A 65 7.10 -2.69 3.99
CA ALA A 65 7.41 -1.30 3.68
C ALA A 65 7.90 -0.53 4.92
N VAL A 66 7.28 -0.74 6.08
CA VAL A 66 7.71 -0.14 7.35
C VAL A 66 9.08 -0.68 7.76
N ILE A 67 9.26 -2.00 7.77
CA ILE A 67 10.48 -2.64 8.30
C ILE A 67 11.68 -2.51 7.35
N LEU A 68 11.49 -2.70 6.04
CA LEU A 68 12.58 -2.75 5.07
C LEU A 68 12.91 -1.36 4.51
N PHE A 69 11.90 -0.50 4.33
CA PHE A 69 12.06 0.80 3.68
C PHE A 69 11.94 2.00 4.63
N GLY A 70 11.56 1.78 5.90
CA GLY A 70 11.45 2.86 6.88
C GLY A 70 10.27 3.80 6.62
N LEU A 71 9.20 3.28 5.99
CA LEU A 71 7.92 4.00 5.94
C LEU A 71 7.30 4.06 7.35
N THR A 72 6.57 5.13 7.64
CA THR A 72 5.67 5.17 8.79
C THR A 72 4.43 4.32 8.52
N PRO A 73 3.71 3.85 9.56
CA PRO A 73 2.44 3.16 9.36
C PRO A 73 1.41 3.99 8.58
N GLU A 74 1.41 5.30 8.77
CA GLU A 74 0.54 6.22 8.04
C GLU A 74 0.88 6.27 6.55
N GLU A 75 2.15 6.42 6.19
CA GLU A 75 2.57 6.42 4.78
C GLU A 75 2.30 5.07 4.11
N ALA A 76 2.50 3.97 4.82
CA ALA A 76 2.20 2.64 4.29
C ALA A 76 0.69 2.48 4.02
N LEU A 77 -0.16 2.89 4.97
CA LEU A 77 -1.62 2.85 4.79
C LEU A 77 -2.07 3.77 3.65
N ALA A 78 -1.53 4.99 3.57
CA ALA A 78 -1.77 5.90 2.44
C ALA A 78 -1.32 5.26 1.11
N GLY A 79 -0.20 4.54 1.12
CA GLY A 79 0.38 3.88 -0.03
C GLY A 79 -0.50 2.80 -0.68
N VAL A 80 -1.36 2.13 0.09
CA VAL A 80 -2.34 1.16 -0.41
C VAL A 80 -3.77 1.71 -0.50
N THR A 81 -3.96 3.00 -0.21
CA THR A 81 -5.27 3.67 -0.28
C THR A 81 -5.19 4.89 -1.18
N ARG A 82 -4.98 6.08 -0.63
CA ARG A 82 -4.95 7.36 -1.36
C ARG A 82 -3.92 7.36 -2.49
N GLU A 83 -2.68 6.97 -2.21
CA GLU A 83 -1.61 7.01 -3.21
C GLU A 83 -1.72 5.84 -4.21
N GLY A 84 -2.23 4.69 -3.76
CA GLY A 84 -2.55 3.58 -4.66
C GLY A 84 -3.65 3.94 -5.67
N ALA A 85 -4.70 4.65 -5.23
CA ALA A 85 -5.74 5.15 -6.12
C ALA A 85 -5.18 6.21 -7.10
N HIS A 86 -4.34 7.12 -6.60
CA HIS A 86 -3.66 8.11 -7.43
C HIS A 86 -2.77 7.47 -8.51
N ALA A 87 -2.01 6.43 -8.16
CA ALA A 87 -1.18 5.69 -9.12
C ALA A 87 -2.00 5.04 -10.25
N LEU A 88 -3.27 4.73 -9.99
CA LEU A 88 -4.21 4.16 -10.96
C LEU A 88 -5.04 5.21 -11.72
N GLY A 89 -4.82 6.51 -11.46
CA GLY A 89 -5.63 7.58 -12.04
C GLY A 89 -7.08 7.57 -11.55
N ARG A 90 -7.33 7.11 -10.32
CA ARG A 90 -8.67 6.98 -9.73
C ARG A 90 -8.86 7.98 -8.60
N ASP A 91 -9.70 8.97 -8.84
CA ASP A 91 -10.09 10.01 -7.89
C ASP A 91 -11.29 9.61 -7.02
N ASP A 92 -12.13 8.69 -7.52
CA ASP A 92 -13.32 8.16 -6.86
C ASP A 92 -13.02 7.12 -5.76
N LEU A 93 -11.76 6.72 -5.59
CA LEU A 93 -11.30 5.70 -4.63
C LEU A 93 -10.28 6.26 -3.63
N GLY A 94 -9.82 5.39 -2.72
CA GLY A 94 -8.65 5.60 -1.86
C GLY A 94 -8.87 6.44 -0.60
N THR A 95 -10.01 7.13 -0.47
CA THR A 95 -10.35 7.90 0.74
C THR A 95 -11.85 7.83 1.03
N LEU A 96 -12.22 7.92 2.31
CA LEU A 96 -13.63 8.01 2.72
C LEU A 96 -14.07 9.48 2.72
N ALA A 97 -14.79 9.88 1.68
CA ALA A 97 -15.31 11.24 1.52
C ALA A 97 -16.65 11.23 0.77
N PRO A 98 -17.56 12.19 1.03
CA PRO A 98 -18.79 12.34 0.24
C PRO A 98 -18.49 12.44 -1.26
N GLY A 99 -19.32 11.80 -2.08
CA GLY A 99 -19.15 11.78 -3.54
C GLY A 99 -18.18 10.72 -4.08
N LYS A 100 -17.38 10.06 -3.22
CA LYS A 100 -16.53 8.93 -3.62
C LYS A 100 -17.28 7.60 -3.56
N ARG A 101 -16.73 6.59 -4.23
CA ARG A 101 -17.29 5.24 -4.23
C ARG A 101 -17.22 4.65 -2.81
N ALA A 102 -18.29 3.99 -2.38
CA ALA A 102 -18.37 3.34 -1.06
C ALA A 102 -17.60 2.00 -1.04
N ASP A 103 -16.29 2.09 -1.20
CA ASP A 103 -15.33 0.98 -1.12
C ASP A 103 -14.53 1.10 0.17
N PHE A 104 -14.77 0.21 1.14
CA PHE A 104 -14.11 0.27 2.44
C PHE A 104 -14.02 -1.10 3.11
N ALA A 105 -13.12 -1.20 4.08
CA ALA A 105 -12.96 -2.37 4.93
C ALA A 105 -13.17 -1.98 6.40
N VAL A 106 -13.77 -2.89 7.15
CA VAL A 106 -13.96 -2.81 8.59
C VAL A 106 -12.93 -3.73 9.24
N TRP A 107 -12.18 -3.20 10.20
CA TRP A 107 -11.04 -3.89 10.80
C TRP A 107 -11.27 -4.10 12.30
N ASP A 108 -10.95 -5.30 12.78
CA ASP A 108 -10.93 -5.65 14.20
C ASP A 108 -9.57 -5.26 14.82
N ILE A 109 -9.38 -3.95 14.98
CA ILE A 109 -8.18 -3.30 15.51
C ILE A 109 -8.57 -2.10 16.37
N ALA A 110 -7.74 -1.76 17.34
CA ALA A 110 -7.90 -0.55 18.16
C ALA A 110 -7.28 0.69 17.49
N HIS A 111 -6.25 0.50 16.66
CA HIS A 111 -5.56 1.61 15.98
C HIS A 111 -5.09 1.22 14.56
N PRO A 112 -5.15 2.13 13.55
CA PRO A 112 -4.75 1.81 12.17
C PRO A 112 -3.31 1.27 12.01
N ALA A 113 -2.40 1.68 12.90
CA ALA A 113 -1.01 1.17 12.89
C ALA A 113 -0.92 -0.36 13.07
N GLU A 114 -1.93 -1.01 13.63
CA GLU A 114 -1.95 -2.46 13.75
C GLU A 114 -1.97 -3.19 12.39
N LEU A 115 -2.44 -2.52 11.33
CA LEU A 115 -2.45 -3.07 9.97
C LEU A 115 -1.04 -3.29 9.41
N THR A 116 -0.05 -2.56 9.91
CA THR A 116 1.36 -2.72 9.52
C THR A 116 2.15 -3.56 10.53
N TYR A 117 1.55 -3.88 11.67
CA TYR A 117 2.22 -4.57 12.78
C TYR A 117 2.07 -6.09 12.67
N TRP A 118 0.83 -6.58 12.55
CA TRP A 118 0.56 -8.01 12.56
C TRP A 118 0.94 -8.67 11.24
N LEU A 119 1.67 -9.79 11.31
CA LEU A 119 1.90 -10.69 10.18
C LEU A 119 1.01 -11.93 10.30
N GLY A 120 0.22 -12.21 9.26
CA GLY A 120 -0.60 -13.42 9.16
C GLY A 120 -1.88 -13.44 10.03
N ARG A 121 -2.15 -12.38 10.82
CA ARG A 121 -3.38 -12.28 11.60
C ARG A 121 -4.57 -11.91 10.71
N ARG A 122 -5.71 -12.56 10.91
CA ARG A 122 -6.98 -12.16 10.29
C ARG A 122 -7.55 -10.95 11.04
N LEU A 123 -7.46 -9.77 10.43
CA LEU A 123 -7.94 -8.50 10.99
C LEU A 123 -9.21 -7.96 10.33
N CYS A 124 -9.49 -8.35 9.08
CA CYS A 124 -10.62 -7.80 8.33
C CYS A 124 -11.93 -8.46 8.80
N GLY A 125 -12.81 -7.67 9.42
CA GLY A 125 -14.14 -8.10 9.86
C GLY A 125 -15.23 -7.91 8.82
N GLY A 126 -15.01 -7.05 7.82
CA GLY A 126 -15.97 -6.82 6.74
C GLY A 126 -15.38 -6.02 5.58
N ARG A 127 -15.94 -6.20 4.38
CA ARG A 127 -15.54 -5.48 3.17
C ARG A 127 -16.78 -5.05 2.41
N PHE A 128 -16.75 -3.84 1.87
CA PHE A 128 -17.81 -3.26 1.08
C PHE A 128 -17.24 -2.75 -0.24
N ILE A 129 -17.94 -2.99 -1.34
CA ILE A 129 -17.60 -2.51 -2.68
C ILE A 129 -18.86 -1.91 -3.30
N ALA A 130 -18.79 -0.65 -3.75
CA ALA A 130 -19.93 0.15 -4.21
C ALA A 130 -21.11 0.13 -3.22
N GLY A 131 -20.81 0.11 -1.91
CA GLY A 131 -21.81 0.07 -0.85
C GLY A 131 -22.41 -1.33 -0.57
N ALA A 132 -22.07 -2.35 -1.37
CA ALA A 132 -22.55 -3.71 -1.13
C ALA A 132 -21.54 -4.51 -0.29
N PRO A 133 -21.99 -5.29 0.72
CA PRO A 133 -21.11 -6.16 1.47
C PRO A 133 -20.55 -7.26 0.57
N VAL A 134 -19.27 -7.56 0.72
CA VAL A 134 -18.59 -8.65 0.02
C VAL A 134 -18.42 -9.82 1.00
N PRO A 135 -18.91 -11.02 0.66
CA PRO A 135 -18.72 -12.20 1.49
C PRO A 135 -17.26 -12.44 1.82
N ALA A 136 -17.01 -12.93 3.04
CA ALA A 136 -15.69 -13.44 3.39
C ALA A 136 -15.33 -14.58 2.44
N PRO A 137 -14.06 -14.67 1.98
CA PRO A 137 -13.62 -15.85 1.26
C PRO A 137 -13.80 -17.08 2.16
N PRO A 138 -14.06 -18.27 1.58
CA PRO A 138 -14.12 -19.50 2.35
C PRO A 138 -12.81 -19.69 3.14
N PRO A 139 -12.85 -20.34 4.32
CA PRO A 139 -11.62 -20.72 4.99
C PRO A 139 -10.77 -21.59 4.05
N LEU A 140 -9.46 -21.31 4.03
CA LEU A 140 -8.46 -22.12 3.33
C LEU A 140 -8.43 -23.55 3.91
#